data_AF-A0ABD2QJM8-F1
#
_entry.id   AF-A0ABD2QJM8-F1
#
_cell.length_a   1.000
_cell.length_b   1.000
_cell.length_c   1.000
_cell.angle_alpha   90.00
_cell.angle_beta   90.00
_cell.angle_gamma   90.00
#
_symmetry.space_group_name_H-M   'P 1'
#
loop_
_entity.id
_entity.type
_entity.pdbx_description
1 polymer ?
#
loop_
_entity_poly.entity_id
_entity_poly.type
_entity_poly.pdbx_seq_one_letter_code
_entity_poly.pdbx_strand_id
1 'polypeptide(L)'
;MAGRPVVAFFVGNFNPTTGKSWCPDCREADPVVKKVLAQTCPDLLMLSIEVGDKRAWRDDWNPFRTDPLFKLTNIPTLIRFALQ
;
A
#
# COMPACT_ATOMS: atom_id res chain seq x y z
N MET A 1 19.28 12.44 -14.68
CA MET A 1 17.95 12.93 -14.25
C MET A 1 17.38 11.84 -13.36
N ALA A 2 17.37 12.03 -12.03
CA ALA A 2 16.79 11.03 -11.14
C ALA A 2 15.26 11.05 -11.32
N GLY A 3 14.66 9.89 -11.60
CA GLY A 3 13.21 9.76 -11.74
C GLY A 3 12.47 10.17 -10.47
N ARG A 4 11.19 10.53 -10.61
CA ARG A 4 10.30 10.83 -9.48
C ARG A 4 10.28 9.62 -8.52
N PRO A 5 10.55 9.78 -7.21
CA PRO A 5 10.49 8.67 -6.27
C PRO A 5 9.07 8.13 -6.18
N VAL A 6 8.93 6.80 -6.14
CA VAL A 6 7.63 6.12 -6.06
C VAL A 6 7.55 5.32 -4.77
N VAL A 7 6.40 5.36 -4.09
CA VAL A 7 6.10 4.49 -2.95
C VAL A 7 4.83 3.73 -3.22
N ALA A 8 4.89 2.40 -3.09
CA ALA A 8 3.70 1.56 -3.03
C ALA A 8 3.24 1.39 -1.59
N PHE A 9 1.95 1.62 -1.35
CA PHE A 9 1.28 1.44 -0.09
C PHE A 9 0.25 0.31 -0.23
N PHE A 10 0.63 -0.88 0.22
CA PHE A 10 -0.20 -2.06 0.15
C PHE A 10 -1.24 -2.04 1.28
N VAL A 11 -2.51 -2.07 0.90
CA VAL A 11 -3.65 -1.95 1.81
C VAL A 11 -4.75 -2.94 1.43
N GLY A 12 -5.63 -3.25 2.38
CA GLY A 12 -6.83 -4.03 2.07
C GLY A 12 -7.79 -3.22 1.20
N ASN A 13 -8.56 -3.90 0.35
CA ASN A 13 -9.51 -3.25 -0.56
C ASN A 13 -10.41 -2.22 0.10
N PHE A 14 -10.68 -1.15 -0.64
CA PHE A 14 -11.62 -0.13 -0.24
C PHE A 14 -13.05 -0.58 -0.55
N ASN A 15 -13.93 -0.43 0.43
CA ASN A 15 -15.35 -0.62 0.22
C ASN A 15 -15.88 0.51 -0.71
N PRO A 16 -16.52 0.21 -1.84
CA PRO A 16 -16.93 1.22 -2.83
C PRO A 16 -17.92 2.27 -2.30
N THR A 17 -18.71 1.92 -1.28
CA THR A 17 -19.73 2.81 -0.72
C THR A 17 -19.14 3.74 0.34
N THR A 18 -18.26 3.23 1.19
CA THR A 18 -17.71 3.98 2.34
C THR A 18 -16.35 4.59 2.06
N GLY A 19 -15.65 4.14 1.00
CA GLY A 19 -14.27 4.53 0.70
C GLY A 19 -13.24 4.04 1.73
N LYS A 20 -13.62 3.14 2.64
CA LYS A 20 -12.75 2.67 3.73
C LYS A 20 -12.23 1.27 3.47
N SER A 21 -10.96 1.05 3.81
CA SER A 21 -10.35 -0.28 3.78
C SER A 21 -11.04 -1.22 4.77
N TRP A 22 -11.21 -2.50 4.42
CA TRP A 22 -11.69 -3.51 5.35
C TRP A 22 -10.72 -3.74 6.52
N CYS A 23 -9.43 -3.44 6.35
CA CYS A 23 -8.40 -3.60 7.37
C CYS A 23 -8.37 -2.40 8.33
N PRO A 24 -8.57 -2.59 9.66
CA PRO A 24 -8.54 -1.51 10.65
C PRO A 24 -7.22 -0.71 10.62
N ASP A 25 -6.10 -1.40 10.65
CA ASP A 25 -4.77 -0.78 10.68
C ASP A 25 -4.52 0.05 9.40
N CYS A 26 -5.01 -0.41 8.24
CA CYS A 26 -4.93 0.36 7.01
C CYS A 26 -5.72 1.67 7.10
N ARG A 27 -6.90 1.67 7.74
CA ARG A 27 -7.71 2.89 7.91
C ARG A 27 -7.03 3.89 8.84
N GLU A 28 -6.34 3.42 9.87
CA GLU A 28 -5.62 4.27 10.81
C GLU A 28 -4.32 4.81 10.19
N ALA A 29 -3.60 3.98 9.43
CA ALA A 29 -2.34 4.37 8.81
C ALA A 29 -2.49 5.33 7.62
N ASP A 30 -3.51 5.15 6.76
CA ASP A 30 -3.71 5.94 5.54
C ASP A 30 -3.63 7.48 5.73
N PRO A 31 -4.37 8.10 6.68
CA PRO A 31 -4.29 9.55 6.88
C PRO A 31 -2.93 10.00 7.40
N VAL A 32 -2.25 9.18 8.22
CA VAL A 32 -0.93 9.49 8.77
C VAL A 32 0.13 9.47 7.67
N VAL A 33 0.16 8.39 6.88
CA VAL A 33 1.11 8.21 5.78
C VAL A 33 0.95 9.31 4.74
N LYS A 34 -0.28 9.59 4.29
CA LYS A 34 -0.55 10.65 3.31
C LYS A 34 -0.11 12.02 3.80
N LYS A 35 -0.40 12.34 5.07
CA LYS A 35 0.01 13.62 5.68
C LYS A 35 1.53 13.76 5.71
N VAL A 36 2.25 12.74 6.19
CA VAL A 36 3.71 12.78 6.29
C VAL A 36 4.34 12.89 4.91
N LEU A 37 3.94 12.04 3.96
CA LEU A 37 4.52 12.07 2.60
C LEU A 37 4.27 13.39 1.88
N ALA A 38 3.07 13.98 2.01
CA ALA A 38 2.77 15.29 1.44
C ALA A 38 3.64 16.41 2.04
N GLN A 39 4.05 16.29 3.31
CA GLN A 39 4.88 17.28 4.00
C GLN A 39 6.37 17.09 3.73
N THR A 40 6.86 15.85 3.68
CA THR A 40 8.30 15.55 3.60
C THR A 40 8.78 15.28 2.18
N CYS A 41 7.90 14.85 1.29
CA CYS A 41 8.24 14.42 -0.07
C CYS A 41 7.14 14.84 -1.07
N PRO A 42 6.88 16.15 -1.27
CA PRO A 42 5.76 16.63 -2.09
C PRO A 42 5.83 16.16 -3.55
N ASP A 43 7.04 15.88 -4.06
CA ASP A 43 7.24 15.40 -5.42
C ASP A 43 7.11 13.88 -5.57
N LEU A 44 6.89 13.12 -4.49
CA LEU A 44 6.79 11.67 -4.52
C LEU A 44 5.45 11.19 -5.09
N LEU A 45 5.48 10.16 -5.93
CA LEU A 45 4.27 9.46 -6.37
C LEU A 45 3.94 8.34 -5.38
N MET A 46 2.78 8.44 -4.72
CA MET A 46 2.25 7.39 -3.87
C MET A 46 1.22 6.56 -4.65
N LEU A 47 1.40 5.24 -4.67
CA LEU A 47 0.47 4.28 -5.24
C LEU A 47 -0.18 3.48 -4.11
N SER A 48 -1.50 3.60 -3.93
CA SER A 48 -2.23 2.68 -3.06
C SER A 48 -2.54 1.39 -3.81
N ILE A 49 -2.03 0.26 -3.33
CA ILE A 49 -2.20 -1.05 -3.97
C ILE A 49 -3.12 -1.91 -3.11
N GLU A 50 -4.27 -2.27 -3.69
CA GLU A 50 -5.29 -3.08 -3.05
C GLU A 50 -4.92 -4.58 -3.15
N VAL A 51 -4.71 -5.24 -2.00
CA VAL A 51 -4.22 -6.63 -1.95
C VAL A 51 -5.31 -7.71 -2.16
N GLY A 52 -6.54 -7.27 -2.40
CA GLY A 52 -7.74 -8.10 -2.41
C GLY A 52 -8.61 -7.91 -1.16
N ASP A 53 -9.74 -8.58 -1.15
CA ASP A 53 -10.60 -8.66 0.03
C ASP A 53 -9.92 -9.45 1.16
N LYS A 54 -10.54 -9.44 2.34
CA LYS A 54 -10.01 -10.11 3.54
C LYS A 54 -9.79 -11.61 3.34
N ARG A 55 -10.59 -12.27 2.49
CA ARG A 55 -10.45 -13.70 2.21
C ARG A 55 -9.26 -13.94 1.30
N ALA A 56 -9.14 -13.17 0.22
CA ALA A 56 -8.01 -13.23 -0.71
C ALA A 56 -6.68 -12.93 -0.01
N TRP A 57 -6.65 -11.98 0.94
CA TRP A 57 -5.42 -11.67 1.70
C TRP A 57 -4.98 -12.77 2.68
N ARG A 58 -5.93 -13.54 3.20
CA ARG A 58 -5.66 -14.65 4.13
C ARG A 58 -5.16 -15.91 3.43
N ASP A 59 -5.31 -15.99 2.11
CA ASP A 59 -4.78 -17.08 1.33
C ASP A 59 -3.25 -16.97 1.27
N ASP A 60 -2.54 -18.01 1.66
CA ASP A 60 -1.07 -18.06 1.59
C ASP A 60 -0.56 -17.97 0.14
N TRP A 61 -1.40 -18.33 -0.84
CA TRP A 61 -1.13 -18.19 -2.27
C TRP A 61 -1.50 -16.82 -2.84
N ASN A 62 -1.91 -15.85 -2.01
CA ASN A 62 -2.12 -14.49 -2.46
C ASN A 62 -0.90 -13.99 -3.26
N PRO A 63 -1.08 -13.41 -4.47
CA PRO A 63 0.03 -13.00 -5.31
C PRO A 63 1.01 -12.07 -4.58
N PHE A 64 0.55 -11.18 -3.70
CA PHE A 64 1.44 -10.28 -2.97
C PHE A 64 2.26 -10.97 -1.87
N ARG A 65 1.80 -12.13 -1.36
CA ARG A 65 2.55 -12.94 -0.38
C ARG A 65 3.61 -13.79 -1.05
N THR A 66 3.33 -14.29 -2.25
CA THR A 66 4.19 -15.23 -2.97
C THR A 66 5.11 -14.55 -3.97
N ASP A 67 4.77 -13.33 -4.43
CA ASP A 67 5.57 -12.57 -5.38
C ASP A 67 6.99 -12.37 -4.83
N PRO A 68 8.03 -12.69 -5.63
CA PRO A 68 9.41 -12.69 -5.14
C PRO A 68 9.96 -11.31 -4.81
N LEU A 69 9.38 -10.24 -5.38
CA LEU A 69 9.77 -8.86 -5.13
C LEU A 69 9.09 -8.31 -3.87
N PHE A 70 7.82 -8.63 -3.65
CA PHE A 70 7.06 -8.08 -2.51
C PHE A 70 7.12 -8.94 -1.25
N LYS A 71 6.86 -10.25 -1.37
CA LYS A 71 6.78 -11.23 -0.26
C LYS A 71 6.12 -10.67 1.00
N LEU A 72 4.96 -10.05 0.85
CA LEU A 72 4.30 -9.35 1.96
C LEU A 72 3.87 -10.34 3.04
N THR A 73 4.23 -10.07 4.28
CA THR A 73 3.75 -10.85 5.43
C THR A 73 2.52 -10.23 6.08
N ASN A 74 2.42 -8.89 6.04
CA ASN A 74 1.37 -8.09 6.67
C ASN A 74 0.95 -6.88 5.80
N ILE A 75 -0.21 -6.32 6.14
CA ILE A 75 -0.68 -5.00 5.69
C ILE A 75 -1.09 -4.18 6.92
N PRO A 76 -1.01 -2.84 6.88
CA PRO A 76 -0.48 -2.02 5.80
C PRO A 76 1.04 -2.16 5.64
N THR A 77 1.55 -2.07 4.40
CA THR A 77 3.01 -2.09 4.11
C THR A 77 3.39 -0.99 3.13
N LEU A 78 4.50 -0.29 3.37
CA LEU A 78 5.09 0.71 2.47
C LEU A 78 6.38 0.19 1.85
N ILE A 79 6.50 0.25 0.52
CA ILE A 79 7.73 -0.06 -0.21
C ILE A 79 8.11 1.14 -1.08
N ARG A 80 9.34 1.63 -0.91
CA ARG A 80 9.90 2.69 -1.75
C ARG A 80 10.66 2.09 -2.92
N PHE A 81 10.28 2.48 -4.13
CA PHE A 81 10.99 2.11 -5.35
C PHE A 81 11.92 3.25 -5.77
N ALA A 82 13.17 2.89 -6.07
CA ALA A 82 14.05 3.70 -6.89
C ALA A 82 13.89 3.22 -8.33
N LEU A 83 13.17 3.98 -9.15
CA LEU A 83 13.15 3.74 -10.59
C LEU A 83 14.50 4.22 -11.13
N GLN A 84 15.31 3.29 -11.63
CA GLN A 84 16.59 3.58 -12.29
C GLN A 84 16.36 4.17 -13.67
#